data_AF-C5M6J5-F1
#
_entry.id   AF-C5M6J5-F1
#
_cell.length_a   1.000
_cell.length_b   1.000
_cell.length_c   1.000
_cell.angle_alpha   90.00
_cell.angle_beta   90.00
_cell.angle_gamma   90.00
#
_symmetry.space_group_name_H-M   'P 1'
#
loop_
_entity.id
_entity.type
_entity.pdbx_description
1 polymer ?
#
loop_
_entity_poly.entity_id
_entity_poly.type
_entity_poly.pdbx_seq_one_letter_code
_entity_poly.pdbx_strand_id
1 'polypeptide(L)'
;MISNKQSMVVVRKSSLVISQSRSLSSSMPCLKISRRATMDKDMLLKEAKEFFGPKNIKGEHKYNKYYYPPQDNRPRYVVNDGKPLVGDQFKTKRPGKNFNNRERNPSVHPFPNNTYTKTAQLISDQMKDKIVEDATIKGMHPQEIAHKYGINLLRIEAILKLKEIESKFEPKVCINSNCLICY
;
A
#
# COMPACT_ATOMS: atom_id res chain seq x y z
N MET A 1 -40.70 -66.10 31.36
CA MET A 1 -39.62 -65.77 30.40
C MET A 1 -40.10 -64.66 29.47
N ILE A 2 -39.70 -63.42 29.73
CA ILE A 2 -40.01 -62.27 28.87
C ILE A 2 -38.69 -61.52 28.67
N SER A 3 -38.28 -61.42 27.41
CA SER A 3 -36.98 -60.94 26.94
C SER A 3 -37.01 -59.43 26.74
N ASN A 4 -36.21 -58.69 27.51
CA ASN A 4 -36.02 -57.24 27.32
C ASN A 4 -34.95 -57.00 26.24
N LYS A 5 -35.37 -56.68 25.01
CA LYS A 5 -34.49 -56.15 23.97
C LYS A 5 -34.26 -54.66 24.22
N GLN A 6 -33.06 -54.29 24.66
CA GLN A 6 -32.59 -52.90 24.59
C GLN A 6 -32.22 -52.58 23.14
N SER A 7 -32.95 -51.66 22.50
CA SER A 7 -32.57 -51.09 21.21
C SER A 7 -31.64 -49.90 21.44
N MET A 8 -30.38 -50.02 20.99
CA MET A 8 -29.47 -48.87 20.90
C MET A 8 -29.93 -47.93 19.78
N VAL A 9 -30.39 -46.73 20.13
CA VAL A 9 -30.60 -45.65 19.18
C VAL A 9 -29.25 -45.00 18.88
N VAL A 10 -28.66 -45.33 17.72
CA VAL A 10 -27.48 -44.64 17.20
C VAL A 10 -27.91 -43.27 16.69
N VAL A 11 -27.75 -42.24 17.52
CA VAL A 11 -27.90 -40.84 17.11
C VAL A 11 -26.73 -40.48 16.21
N ARG A 12 -26.90 -40.65 14.90
CA ARG A 12 -26.00 -40.06 13.90
C ARG A 12 -26.12 -38.53 13.99
N LYS A 13 -25.21 -37.89 14.74
CA LYS A 13 -24.98 -36.45 14.62
C LYS A 13 -24.38 -36.20 13.23
N SER A 14 -25.22 -35.85 12.26
CA SER A 14 -24.76 -35.23 11.02
C SER A 14 -24.19 -33.86 11.39
N SER A 15 -22.86 -33.76 11.44
CA SER A 15 -22.15 -32.49 11.52
C SER A 15 -22.28 -31.77 10.17
N LEU A 16 -23.45 -31.16 9.94
CA LEU A 16 -23.61 -30.14 8.91
C LEU A 16 -22.74 -28.94 9.32
N VAL A 17 -21.48 -28.96 8.89
CA VAL A 17 -20.61 -27.78 8.86
C VAL A 17 -21.19 -26.86 7.80
N ILE A 18 -22.23 -26.10 8.17
CA ILE A 18 -22.71 -24.98 7.38
C ILE A 18 -21.59 -23.96 7.42
N SER A 19 -20.75 -24.00 6.40
CA SER A 19 -19.80 -22.92 6.11
C SER A 19 -20.62 -21.65 5.95
N GLN A 20 -20.63 -20.82 7.00
CA GLN A 20 -21.28 -19.51 6.95
C GLN A 20 -20.54 -18.69 5.90
N SER A 21 -21.13 -18.60 4.71
CA SER A 21 -20.67 -17.71 3.66
C SER A 21 -20.99 -16.28 4.13
N ARG A 22 -19.95 -15.55 4.55
CA ARG A 22 -20.08 -14.17 5.01
C ARG A 22 -19.72 -13.21 3.88
N SER A 23 -20.38 -12.05 3.91
CA SER A 23 -20.33 -11.00 2.90
C SER A 23 -18.95 -10.32 2.85
N LEU A 24 -18.64 -9.73 1.70
CA LEU A 24 -17.47 -8.87 1.54
C LEU A 24 -17.55 -7.74 2.56
N SER A 25 -16.53 -7.63 3.41
CA SER A 25 -16.32 -6.44 4.21
C SER A 25 -14.83 -6.22 4.34
N SER A 26 -14.40 -4.99 4.12
CA SER A 26 -13.01 -4.55 4.35
C SER A 26 -12.50 -4.77 5.79
N SER A 27 -13.39 -5.11 6.73
CA SER A 27 -13.09 -5.40 8.13
C SER A 27 -12.91 -6.89 8.46
N MET A 28 -13.12 -7.80 7.50
CA MET A 28 -13.23 -9.24 7.76
C MET A 28 -12.15 -10.10 7.05
N PRO A 29 -11.82 -11.30 7.58
CA PRO A 29 -10.69 -12.11 7.14
C PRO A 29 -10.79 -12.58 5.68
N CYS A 30 -9.64 -12.81 5.04
CA CYS A 30 -9.52 -13.54 3.78
C CYS A 30 -9.84 -15.03 3.97
N LEU A 31 -11.11 -15.35 4.22
CA LEU A 31 -11.66 -16.70 4.10
C LEU A 31 -12.51 -16.74 2.84
N LYS A 32 -12.65 -17.93 2.23
CA LYS A 32 -13.36 -18.20 0.96
C LYS A 32 -14.54 -17.24 0.78
N ILE A 33 -14.29 -16.17 0.03
CA ILE A 33 -15.29 -15.16 -0.22
C ILE A 33 -16.32 -15.82 -1.10
N SER A 34 -17.59 -15.80 -0.70
CA SER A 34 -18.62 -16.39 -1.52
C SER A 34 -18.72 -15.59 -2.82
N ARG A 35 -18.76 -16.28 -3.96
CA ARG A 35 -18.93 -15.63 -5.27
C ARG A 35 -20.19 -14.75 -5.31
N ARG A 36 -21.21 -15.07 -4.50
CA ARG A 36 -22.42 -14.24 -4.37
C ARG A 36 -22.13 -12.90 -3.69
N ALA A 37 -21.35 -12.91 -2.62
CA ALA A 37 -20.95 -11.69 -1.91
C ALA A 37 -20.04 -10.78 -2.76
N THR A 38 -19.20 -11.35 -3.63
CA THR A 38 -18.37 -10.57 -4.56
C THR A 38 -19.13 -9.91 -5.69
N MET A 39 -20.38 -10.30 -5.92
CA MET A 39 -21.19 -9.80 -7.03
C MET A 39 -22.37 -8.95 -6.54
N ASP A 40 -22.48 -8.69 -5.23
CA ASP A 40 -23.47 -7.78 -4.67
C ASP A 40 -23.05 -6.33 -4.95
N LYS A 41 -23.54 -5.83 -6.09
CA LYS A 41 -23.24 -4.50 -6.60
C LYS A 41 -23.64 -3.40 -5.60
N ASP A 42 -24.79 -3.51 -4.96
CA ASP A 42 -25.32 -2.46 -4.11
C ASP A 42 -24.52 -2.35 -2.81
N MET A 43 -24.17 -3.50 -2.23
CA MET A 43 -23.28 -3.56 -1.08
C MET A 43 -21.90 -2.99 -1.40
N LEU A 44 -21.29 -3.42 -2.51
CA LEU A 44 -19.97 -2.95 -2.92
C LEU A 44 -19.94 -1.44 -3.21
N LEU A 45 -20.97 -0.93 -3.88
CA LEU A 45 -21.10 0.51 -4.14
C LEU A 45 -21.28 1.29 -2.84
N LYS A 46 -22.02 0.76 -1.88
CA LYS A 46 -22.16 1.37 -0.56
C LYS A 46 -20.82 1.42 0.18
N GLU A 47 -20.08 0.31 0.21
CA GLU A 47 -18.75 0.27 0.84
C GLU A 47 -17.76 1.21 0.16
N ALA A 48 -17.78 1.29 -1.17
CA ALA A 48 -16.95 2.24 -1.92
C ALA A 48 -17.31 3.70 -1.58
N LYS A 49 -18.60 4.06 -1.54
CA LYS A 49 -19.05 5.39 -1.14
C LYS A 49 -18.60 5.75 0.28
N GLU A 50 -18.67 4.79 1.21
CA GLU A 50 -18.21 4.98 2.59
C GLU A 50 -16.68 5.12 2.68
N PHE A 51 -15.93 4.40 1.86
CA PHE A 51 -14.47 4.51 1.81
C PHE A 51 -14.00 5.85 1.23
N PHE A 52 -14.60 6.29 0.13
CA PHE A 52 -14.21 7.52 -0.53
C PHE A 52 -14.78 8.78 0.16
N GLY A 53 -15.93 8.67 0.80
CA GLY A 53 -16.60 9.80 1.45
C GLY A 53 -17.31 10.73 0.46
N PRO A 54 -17.82 11.86 0.95
CA PRO A 54 -18.58 12.80 0.12
C PRO A 54 -17.71 13.41 -0.98
N LYS A 55 -18.31 13.64 -2.15
CA LYS A 55 -17.70 14.30 -3.30
C LYS A 55 -18.03 15.79 -3.28
N ASN A 56 -17.08 16.62 -3.66
CA ASN A 56 -17.33 18.03 -3.95
C ASN A 56 -18.03 18.20 -5.31
N ILE A 57 -18.42 19.43 -5.65
CA ILE A 57 -18.96 19.80 -6.98
C ILE A 57 -17.97 19.40 -8.11
N LYS A 58 -16.67 19.48 -7.82
CA LYS A 58 -15.58 19.05 -8.73
C LYS A 58 -15.40 17.52 -8.81
N GLY A 59 -16.09 16.74 -7.98
CA GLY A 59 -15.93 15.28 -7.89
C GLY A 59 -14.77 14.81 -6.98
N GLU A 60 -14.08 15.74 -6.30
CA GLU A 60 -12.92 15.44 -5.45
C GLU A 60 -13.32 14.83 -4.09
N HIS A 61 -12.48 13.90 -3.59
CA HIS A 61 -12.67 13.21 -2.31
C HIS A 61 -11.72 13.75 -1.23
N LYS A 62 -11.85 15.04 -0.90
CA LYS A 62 -10.90 15.74 0.00
C LYS A 62 -10.76 15.11 1.39
N TYR A 63 -11.84 14.51 1.88
CA TYR A 63 -11.84 13.90 3.21
C TYR A 63 -11.15 12.54 3.23
N ASN A 64 -10.89 11.90 2.10
CA ASN A 64 -10.18 10.63 2.08
C ASN A 64 -8.69 10.86 2.37
N LYS A 65 -8.16 10.14 3.37
CA LYS A 65 -6.76 10.19 3.80
C LYS A 65 -5.77 9.97 2.66
N TYR A 66 -6.15 9.19 1.65
CA TYR A 66 -5.30 8.76 0.54
C TYR A 66 -5.51 9.58 -0.75
N TYR A 67 -6.35 10.64 -0.73
CA TYR A 67 -6.66 11.42 -1.93
C TYR A 67 -5.50 12.32 -2.38
N TYR A 68 -4.92 13.09 -1.45
CA TYR A 68 -3.81 13.99 -1.75
C TYR A 68 -2.45 13.31 -1.56
N PRO A 69 -1.47 13.58 -2.45
CA PRO A 69 -0.11 13.08 -2.26
C PRO A 69 0.53 13.71 -1.02
N PRO A 70 1.29 12.93 -0.22
CA PRO A 70 2.03 13.47 0.91
C PRO A 70 3.10 14.46 0.42
N GLN A 71 3.33 15.51 1.20
CA GLN A 71 4.36 16.54 0.95
C GLN A 71 5.55 16.40 1.92
N ASP A 72 5.34 15.66 3.02
CA ASP A 72 6.42 15.12 3.81
C ASP A 72 7.02 13.94 3.05
N ASN A 73 8.36 13.80 2.99
CA ASN A 73 9.11 12.71 2.33
C ASN A 73 8.83 11.31 2.96
N ARG A 74 7.58 11.00 3.23
CA ARG A 74 7.03 9.84 3.92
C ARG A 74 5.79 9.41 3.16
N PRO A 75 5.78 8.20 2.59
CA PRO A 75 4.63 7.73 1.85
C PRO A 75 3.46 7.44 2.81
N ARG A 76 2.26 7.80 2.37
CA ARG A 76 1.01 7.57 3.11
C ARG A 76 0.31 6.31 2.61
N TYR A 77 0.85 5.14 2.96
CA TYR A 77 0.29 3.86 2.53
C TYR A 77 -1.00 3.47 3.25
N VAL A 78 -1.74 2.53 2.66
CA VAL A 78 -3.05 2.07 3.12
C VAL A 78 -2.93 1.38 4.48
N VAL A 79 -3.81 1.73 5.41
CA VAL A 79 -3.90 1.14 6.76
C VAL A 79 -5.30 0.57 6.97
N ASN A 80 -5.39 -0.59 7.61
CA ASN A 80 -6.66 -1.26 7.93
C ASN A 80 -7.23 -0.80 9.29
N ASP A 81 -7.18 0.50 9.56
CA ASP A 81 -7.69 1.13 10.80
C ASP A 81 -9.23 1.26 10.82
N GLY A 82 -9.88 1.04 9.68
CA GLY A 82 -11.31 1.26 9.53
C GLY A 82 -11.70 2.74 9.50
N LYS A 83 -10.72 3.64 9.32
CA LYS A 83 -10.90 5.10 9.28
C LYS A 83 -10.28 5.69 7.99
N PRO A 84 -10.91 5.47 6.82
CA PRO A 84 -10.39 5.99 5.56
C PRO A 84 -10.56 7.51 5.41
N LEU A 85 -11.49 8.12 6.17
CA LEU A 85 -11.80 9.54 6.12
C LEU A 85 -11.14 10.30 7.28
N VAL A 86 -10.69 11.51 7.00
CA VAL A 86 -10.11 12.46 7.95
C VAL A 86 -11.20 13.37 8.50
N GLY A 87 -11.31 13.45 9.83
CA GLY A 87 -12.29 14.27 10.55
C GLY A 87 -13.17 13.44 11.50
N ASP A 88 -13.49 14.01 12.65
CA ASP A 88 -14.22 13.33 13.74
C ASP A 88 -15.71 13.08 13.41
N GLN A 89 -16.24 13.78 12.39
CA GLN A 89 -17.62 13.64 11.93
C GLN A 89 -17.89 12.31 11.21
N PHE A 90 -16.85 11.58 10.79
CA PHE A 90 -17.01 10.36 10.01
C PHE A 90 -17.01 9.11 10.92
N LYS A 91 -18.00 8.25 10.72
CA LYS A 91 -18.13 7.00 11.50
C LYS A 91 -16.94 6.09 11.26
N THR A 92 -16.33 5.64 12.34
CA THR A 92 -15.21 4.71 12.32
C THR A 92 -15.73 3.28 12.24
N LYS A 93 -15.30 2.51 11.24
CA LYS A 93 -15.58 1.07 11.20
C LYS A 93 -14.63 0.32 12.13
N ARG A 94 -15.01 -0.91 12.50
CA ARG A 94 -14.10 -1.80 13.23
C ARG A 94 -12.85 -2.04 12.38
N PRO A 95 -11.64 -1.89 12.95
CA PRO A 95 -10.40 -2.16 12.23
C PRO A 95 -10.36 -3.61 11.76
N GLY A 96 -9.66 -3.86 10.66
CA GLY A 96 -9.47 -5.22 10.15
C GLY A 96 -8.63 -6.07 11.13
N LYS A 97 -8.79 -7.39 11.10
CA LYS A 97 -8.09 -8.33 12.00
C LYS A 97 -6.56 -8.13 12.04
N ASN A 98 -5.95 -7.70 10.93
CA ASN A 98 -4.50 -7.47 10.80
C ASN A 98 -4.06 -6.05 11.20
N PHE A 99 -4.94 -5.23 11.76
CA PHE A 99 -4.61 -3.85 12.16
C PHE A 99 -3.49 -3.79 13.20
N ASN A 100 -3.44 -4.77 14.11
CA ASN A 100 -2.46 -4.84 15.20
C ASN A 100 -1.19 -5.60 14.83
N ASN A 101 -0.87 -5.77 13.53
CA ASN A 101 0.39 -6.41 13.16
C ASN A 101 1.57 -5.50 13.56
N ARG A 102 2.16 -5.77 14.73
CA ARG A 102 3.25 -4.97 15.33
C ARG A 102 4.51 -4.93 14.46
N GLU A 103 4.70 -5.92 13.60
CA GLU A 103 5.84 -5.98 12.68
C GLU A 103 5.68 -5.02 11.49
N ARG A 104 4.44 -4.59 11.21
CA ARG A 104 4.17 -3.70 10.09
C ARG A 104 4.41 -2.25 10.48
N ASN A 105 5.30 -1.60 9.75
CA ASN A 105 5.41 -0.14 9.71
C ASN A 105 4.64 0.45 8.49
N PRO A 106 3.54 1.22 8.68
CA PRO A 106 2.80 1.83 7.60
C PRO A 106 3.58 2.80 6.71
N SER A 107 4.69 3.37 7.20
CA SER A 107 5.51 4.31 6.43
C SER A 107 6.42 3.63 5.41
N VAL A 108 6.61 2.31 5.49
CA VAL A 108 7.48 1.57 4.56
C VAL A 108 6.79 0.41 3.85
N HIS A 109 5.66 -0.09 4.38
CA HIS A 109 4.93 -1.21 3.80
C HIS A 109 3.69 -0.71 3.03
N PRO A 110 3.68 -0.80 1.69
CA PRO A 110 2.54 -0.37 0.88
C PRO A 110 1.26 -1.16 1.17
N PHE A 111 1.41 -2.46 1.48
CA PHE A 111 0.28 -3.35 1.67
C PHE A 111 0.10 -3.72 3.15
N PRO A 112 -1.15 -3.76 3.66
CA PRO A 112 -1.41 -4.13 5.05
C PRO A 112 -1.22 -5.62 5.33
N ASN A 113 -1.40 -6.48 4.32
CA ASN A 113 -1.36 -7.93 4.49
C ASN A 113 0.00 -8.56 4.16
N ASN A 114 0.94 -7.80 3.58
CA ASN A 114 2.26 -8.30 3.20
C ASN A 114 3.34 -7.45 3.86
N THR A 115 4.00 -8.01 4.87
CA THR A 115 5.10 -7.37 5.62
C THR A 115 6.46 -7.49 4.91
N TYR A 116 6.59 -8.32 3.88
CA TYR A 116 7.84 -8.49 3.16
C TYR A 116 8.07 -7.40 2.12
N THR A 117 6.99 -6.87 1.52
CA THR A 117 7.09 -5.79 0.53
C THR A 117 7.37 -4.47 1.23
N LYS A 118 8.55 -3.90 0.98
CA LYS A 118 9.02 -2.61 1.53
C LYS A 118 9.40 -1.65 0.43
N THR A 119 9.13 -0.37 0.66
CA THR A 119 9.54 0.70 -0.26
C THR A 119 11.04 0.95 -0.16
N ALA A 120 11.70 1.01 -1.32
CA ALA A 120 13.11 1.36 -1.39
C ALA A 120 13.30 2.86 -1.09
N GLN A 121 14.38 3.20 -0.38
CA GLN A 121 14.72 4.58 -0.08
C GLN A 121 15.22 5.31 -1.33
N LEU A 122 14.76 6.55 -1.49
CA LEU A 122 15.26 7.46 -2.52
C LEU A 122 16.63 7.98 -2.12
N ILE A 123 17.53 8.09 -3.10
CA ILE A 123 18.84 8.73 -2.94
C ILE A 123 18.63 10.22 -3.20
N SER A 124 19.11 11.08 -2.28
CA SER A 124 18.99 12.52 -2.44
C SER A 124 19.77 13.00 -3.65
N ASP A 125 19.30 14.06 -4.31
CA ASP A 125 19.95 14.57 -5.52
C ASP A 125 21.37 15.05 -5.23
N GLN A 126 21.59 15.70 -4.08
CA GLN A 126 22.93 16.05 -3.58
C GLN A 126 23.88 14.85 -3.48
N MET A 127 23.37 13.67 -3.13
CA MET A 127 24.19 12.46 -3.07
C MET A 127 24.46 11.90 -4.46
N LYS A 128 23.50 11.97 -5.38
CA LYS A 128 23.71 11.58 -6.79
C LYS A 128 24.77 12.46 -7.44
N ASP A 129 24.74 13.77 -7.20
CA ASP A 129 25.70 14.71 -7.78
C ASP A 129 27.11 14.43 -7.28
N LYS A 130 27.29 14.17 -5.97
CA LYS A 130 28.58 13.74 -5.39
C LYS A 130 29.10 12.43 -5.98
N ILE A 131 28.21 11.48 -6.28
CA ILE A 131 28.59 10.21 -6.94
C ILE A 131 29.12 10.48 -8.35
N VAL A 132 28.48 11.38 -9.10
CA VAL A 132 28.94 11.79 -10.43
C VAL A 132 30.29 12.52 -10.35
N GLU A 133 30.46 13.44 -9.40
CA GLU A 133 31.73 14.14 -9.17
C GLU A 133 32.88 13.17 -8.83
N ASP A 134 32.65 12.21 -7.94
CA ASP A 134 33.66 11.20 -7.57
C ASP A 134 34.04 10.31 -8.76
N ALA A 135 33.10 9.99 -9.65
CA ALA A 135 33.36 9.20 -10.85
C ALA A 135 34.10 10.01 -11.94
N THR A 136 33.73 11.28 -12.14
CA THR A 136 34.21 12.10 -13.27
C THR A 136 35.45 12.93 -12.95
N ILE A 137 35.47 13.62 -11.81
CA ILE A 137 36.54 14.54 -11.43
C ILE A 137 37.68 13.76 -10.77
N LYS A 138 37.34 12.88 -9.82
CA LYS A 138 38.33 12.10 -9.08
C LYS A 138 38.74 10.82 -9.80
N GLY A 139 37.97 10.38 -10.79
CA GLY A 139 38.24 9.17 -11.55
C GLY A 139 38.15 7.88 -10.71
N MET A 140 37.37 7.88 -9.63
CA MET A 140 37.24 6.70 -8.76
C MET A 140 36.53 5.56 -9.49
N HIS A 141 36.95 4.32 -9.24
CA HIS A 141 36.30 3.16 -9.83
C HIS A 141 34.90 2.96 -9.23
N PRO A 142 33.86 2.57 -10.01
CA PRO A 142 32.50 2.39 -9.50
C PRO A 142 32.38 1.45 -8.30
N GLN A 143 33.27 0.45 -8.17
CA GLN A 143 33.32 -0.43 -7.00
C GLN A 143 33.77 0.28 -5.72
N GLU A 144 34.72 1.22 -5.82
CA GLU A 144 35.19 2.01 -4.68
C GLU A 144 34.09 2.97 -4.20
N ILE A 145 33.38 3.58 -5.16
CA ILE A 145 32.21 4.43 -4.90
C ILE A 145 31.10 3.60 -4.21
N ALA A 146 30.86 2.37 -4.67
CA ALA A 146 29.91 1.45 -4.05
C ALA A 146 30.22 1.17 -2.59
N HIS A 147 31.49 0.90 -2.29
CA HIS A 147 31.94 0.68 -0.93
C HIS A 147 31.84 1.96 -0.08
N LYS A 148 32.24 3.11 -0.63
CA LYS A 148 32.23 4.41 0.07
C LYS A 148 30.83 4.85 0.50
N TYR A 149 29.82 4.68 -0.36
CA TYR A 149 28.44 5.11 -0.09
C TYR A 149 27.52 3.99 0.40
N GLY A 150 27.98 2.73 0.42
CA GLY A 150 27.16 1.59 0.82
C GLY A 150 26.00 1.29 -0.14
N ILE A 151 26.17 1.61 -1.42
CA ILE A 151 25.15 1.42 -2.46
C ILE A 151 25.60 0.29 -3.39
N ASN A 152 24.65 -0.55 -3.83
CA ASN A 152 24.93 -1.64 -4.77
C ASN A 152 25.57 -1.08 -6.07
N LEU A 153 26.64 -1.72 -6.54
CA LEU A 153 27.37 -1.37 -7.75
C LEU A 153 26.45 -1.13 -8.96
N LEU A 154 25.52 -2.05 -9.21
CA LEU A 154 24.56 -1.94 -10.33
C LEU A 154 23.70 -0.68 -10.23
N ARG A 155 23.38 -0.26 -9.00
CA ARG A 155 22.60 0.95 -8.75
C ARG A 155 23.43 2.21 -8.99
N ILE A 156 24.74 2.19 -8.73
CA ILE A 156 25.65 3.29 -9.04
C ILE A 156 25.82 3.46 -10.53
N GLU A 157 26.07 2.37 -11.27
CA GLU A 157 26.16 2.44 -12.73
C GLU A 157 24.87 2.99 -13.35
N ALA A 158 23.72 2.58 -12.82
CA ALA A 158 22.43 3.13 -13.24
C ALA A 158 22.32 4.65 -12.96
N ILE A 159 22.78 5.13 -11.81
CA ILE A 159 22.79 6.56 -11.48
C ILE A 159 23.66 7.34 -12.46
N LEU A 160 24.88 6.87 -12.76
CA LEU A 160 25.78 7.52 -13.69
C LEU A 160 25.17 7.62 -15.09
N LYS A 161 24.56 6.53 -15.59
CA LYS A 161 23.88 6.50 -16.89
C LYS A 161 22.67 7.44 -16.94
N LEU A 162 21.85 7.46 -15.89
CA LEU A 162 20.69 8.35 -15.83
C LEU A 162 21.12 9.82 -15.83
N LYS A 163 22.18 10.17 -15.09
CA LYS A 163 22.73 11.53 -15.08
C LYS A 163 23.31 11.94 -16.44
N GLU A 164 23.97 11.04 -17.15
CA GLU A 164 24.43 11.29 -18.52
C GLU A 164 23.26 11.60 -19.47
N ILE A 165 22.14 10.89 -19.32
CA ILE A 165 20.92 11.13 -20.11
C ILE A 165 20.26 12.44 -19.69
N GLU A 166 20.18 12.75 -18.39
CA GLU A 166 19.64 14.01 -17.87
C GLU A 166 20.39 15.21 -18.47
N SER A 167 21.74 15.18 -18.49
CA SER A 167 22.55 16.24 -19.12
C SER A 167 22.29 16.40 -20.62
N LYS A 168 22.00 15.30 -21.33
CA LYS A 168 21.63 15.35 -22.75
C LYS A 168 20.21 15.88 -22.96
N PHE A 169 19.33 15.67 -21.97
CA PHE A 169 17.94 16.06 -22.03
C PHE A 169 17.72 17.51 -21.64
N GLU A 170 18.66 18.14 -20.92
CA GLU A 170 18.64 19.58 -20.68
C GLU A 170 18.51 20.32 -22.03
N PRO A 171 17.35 20.90 -22.34
CA PRO A 171 17.17 21.54 -23.62
C PRO A 171 18.06 22.77 -23.66
N LYS A 172 18.76 22.97 -24.79
CA LYS A 172 19.42 24.25 -25.09
C LYS A 172 18.32 25.33 -25.10
N VAL A 173 18.19 26.04 -23.98
CA VAL A 173 17.27 27.17 -23.75
C VAL A 173 15.80 26.81 -23.97
N CYS A 174 15.09 26.51 -22.88
CA CYS A 174 13.65 26.74 -22.79
C CYS A 174 13.41 27.75 -21.68
N ILE A 175 12.98 28.95 -22.06
CA ILE A 175 12.59 30.04 -21.18
C ILE A 175 11.48 29.52 -20.25
N ASN A 176 11.79 29.27 -18.98
CA ASN A 176 10.83 29.33 -17.89
C ASN A 176 11.56 29.38 -16.55
N SER A 177 12.19 30.53 -16.32
CA SER A 177 12.74 30.91 -15.01
C SER A 177 11.66 31.23 -13.96
N ASN A 178 10.36 31.06 -14.28
CA ASN A 178 9.23 31.42 -13.41
C ASN A 178 8.00 30.51 -13.57
N CYS A 179 8.16 29.18 -13.62
CA CYS A 179 7.00 28.29 -13.46
C CYS A 179 6.95 27.71 -12.03
N LEU A 180 6.66 28.59 -11.08
CA LEU A 180 6.02 28.18 -9.84
C LEU A 180 4.63 27.65 -10.21
N ILE A 181 4.43 26.35 -10.02
CA ILE A 181 3.12 25.72 -9.85
C ILE A 181 2.26 25.66 -11.13
N CYS A 182 2.15 24.48 -11.72
CA CYS A 182 0.92 24.07 -12.41
C CYS A 182 0.40 22.79 -11.74
N TYR A 183 -0.68 22.97 -10.97
CA TYR A 183 -1.56 21.93 -10.44
C TYR A 183 -2.29 21.17 -11.55
#